data_AF-A0A1A8REL9-F1
#
_entry.id   AF-A0A1A8REL9-F1
#
_cell.length_a   1.000
_cell.length_b   1.000
_cell.length_c   1.000
_cell.angle_alpha   90.00
_cell.angle_beta   90.00
_cell.angle_gamma   90.00
#
_symmetry.space_group_name_H-M   'P 1'
#
loop_
_entity.id
_entity.type
_entity.pdbx_description
1 polymer ?
#
loop_
_entity_poly.entity_id
_entity_poly.type
_entity_poly.pdbx_seq_one_letter_code
_entity_poly.pdbx_strand_id
1 'polypeptide(L)'
;CVVTTGRGNTSRTVEIVVLENSDTFCPEDKIINNRGEFRWPRTVAGITSQQYCLQPHHPSLTAEGEQEQKRASRYCDRSGKWQEGDYSECHYTNGITRVLHTFILRPINVSNVVTVAHQVQTYTLEAAGFTDSVDVLYVAQIMEKFMEYVKQLRELSEIMVEMGSNLMQVDDQILALAQREKRTCSSIIYSLETLAWPQLHTHAQDFSVVSKNIVMEAHLVRTAHFTGMTCTAYHRRKTSLNRPGVELTDPTSEQQLHFRCSTGSRNTSLNNFPLKNSVALASVTLP
;
A
#
# COMPACT_ATOMS: atom_id res chain seq x y z
N CYS A 1 -22.14 -42.81 27.80
CA CYS A 1 -21.53 -41.53 28.23
C CYS A 1 -22.57 -40.68 28.94
N VAL A 2 -22.22 -40.10 30.09
CA VAL A 2 -23.04 -39.12 30.79
C VAL A 2 -22.20 -37.84 30.87
N VAL A 3 -22.66 -36.76 30.23
CA VAL A 3 -21.97 -35.46 30.27
C VAL A 3 -22.59 -34.64 31.39
N THR A 4 -21.78 -34.29 32.39
CA THR A 4 -22.19 -33.43 33.51
C THR A 4 -21.25 -32.23 33.57
N THR A 5 -21.80 -31.02 33.66
CA THR A 5 -21.03 -29.78 33.79
C THR A 5 -21.40 -29.14 35.13
N GLY A 6 -20.40 -28.93 35.99
CA GLY A 6 -20.59 -28.38 37.34
C GLY A 6 -20.81 -26.86 37.39
N ARG A 7 -20.73 -26.17 36.25
CA ARG A 7 -21.06 -24.75 36.12
C ARG A 7 -22.45 -24.66 35.49
N GLY A 8 -23.37 -23.91 36.10
CA GLY A 8 -24.77 -23.76 35.67
C GLY A 8 -24.97 -23.01 34.34
N ASN A 9 -24.12 -23.24 33.34
CA ASN A 9 -24.31 -22.75 31.98
C ASN A 9 -25.13 -23.78 31.19
N THR A 10 -26.33 -23.39 30.77
CA THR A 10 -27.19 -24.16 29.88
C THR A 10 -26.66 -24.06 28.44
N SER A 11 -26.12 -25.16 27.91
CA SER A 11 -25.75 -25.25 26.49
C SER A 11 -26.93 -25.76 25.67
N ARG A 12 -27.25 -25.14 24.52
CA ARG A 12 -28.40 -25.53 23.69
C ARG A 12 -28.15 -26.80 22.85
N THR A 13 -26.90 -27.14 22.57
CA THR A 13 -26.50 -28.30 21.76
C THR A 13 -25.14 -28.83 22.24
N VAL A 14 -25.00 -30.15 22.34
CA VAL A 14 -23.74 -30.84 22.67
C VAL A 14 -23.47 -31.88 21.61
N GLU A 15 -22.35 -31.74 20.89
CA GLU A 15 -21.88 -32.72 19.92
C GLU A 15 -20.87 -33.65 20.62
N ILE A 16 -21.17 -34.95 20.65
CA ILE A 16 -20.33 -35.96 21.30
C ILE A 16 -19.74 -36.85 20.21
N VAL A 17 -18.42 -36.76 20.03
CA VAL A 17 -17.66 -37.63 19.13
C VAL A 17 -16.97 -38.70 19.95
N VAL A 18 -17.25 -39.98 19.67
CA VAL A 18 -16.61 -41.14 20.33
C VAL A 18 -15.42 -41.55 19.47
N LEU A 19 -14.24 -41.57 20.08
CA LEU A 19 -12.96 -41.80 19.40
C LEU A 19 -12.35 -43.13 19.85
N GLU A 20 -11.73 -43.83 18.92
CA GLU A 20 -10.95 -45.04 19.18
C GLU A 20 -9.53 -44.64 19.61
N ASN A 21 -8.90 -45.40 20.51
CA ASN A 21 -7.58 -45.04 21.06
C ASN A 21 -6.45 -44.97 20.00
N SER A 22 -6.67 -45.51 18.79
CA SER A 22 -5.77 -45.45 17.64
C SER A 22 -6.02 -44.26 16.70
N ASP A 23 -6.94 -43.36 17.04
CA ASP A 23 -7.27 -42.24 16.18
C ASP A 23 -6.07 -41.30 16.01
N THR A 24 -5.91 -40.80 14.80
CA THR A 24 -4.87 -39.84 14.47
C THR A 24 -5.37 -38.43 14.81
N PHE A 25 -4.50 -37.60 15.37
CA PHE A 25 -4.86 -36.24 15.81
C PHE A 25 -3.86 -35.22 15.30
N CYS A 26 -4.34 -34.02 15.03
CA CYS A 26 -3.50 -32.84 14.98
C CYS A 26 -3.16 -32.36 16.40
N PRO A 27 -1.89 -32.00 16.66
CA PRO A 27 -1.48 -31.49 17.97
C PRO A 27 -2.11 -30.11 18.25
N GLU A 28 -2.09 -29.71 19.52
CA GLU A 28 -2.38 -28.32 19.88
C GLU A 28 -1.37 -27.38 19.21
N ASP A 29 -1.85 -26.24 18.71
CA ASP A 29 -1.01 -25.30 17.99
C ASP A 29 -1.43 -23.86 18.27
N LYS A 30 -0.48 -22.92 18.16
CA LYS A 30 -0.71 -21.50 18.33
C LYS A 30 -0.18 -20.74 17.12
N ILE A 31 -1.07 -20.05 16.42
CA ILE A 31 -0.75 -19.24 15.26
C ILE A 31 -0.95 -17.77 15.61
N ILE A 32 0.05 -16.94 15.33
CA ILE A 32 -0.07 -15.48 15.37
C ILE A 32 0.11 -14.96 13.96
N ASN A 33 -0.88 -14.25 13.44
CA ASN A 33 -0.83 -13.61 12.14
C ASN A 33 -1.41 -12.19 12.22
N ASN A 34 -1.48 -11.50 11.08
CA ASN A 34 -2.03 -10.14 11.01
C ASN A 34 -3.54 -10.04 11.29
N ARG A 35 -4.24 -11.18 11.44
CA ARG A 35 -5.66 -11.27 11.85
C ARG A 35 -5.84 -11.56 13.34
N GLY A 36 -4.78 -11.93 14.06
CA GLY A 36 -4.82 -12.15 15.51
C GLY A 36 -3.99 -13.33 16.00
N GLU A 37 -4.18 -13.66 17.27
CA GLU A 37 -3.67 -14.87 17.90
C GLU A 37 -4.78 -15.93 17.95
N PHE A 38 -4.51 -17.10 17.38
CA PHE A 38 -5.42 -18.24 17.34
C PHE A 38 -4.79 -19.44 18.03
N ARG A 39 -5.58 -20.11 18.89
CA ARG A 39 -5.15 -21.29 19.64
C ARG A 39 -6.02 -22.47 19.23
N TRP A 40 -5.41 -23.41 18.52
CA TRP A 40 -6.06 -24.59 17.98
C TRP A 40 -5.93 -25.74 18.99
N PRO A 41 -7.05 -26.26 19.53
CA PRO A 41 -7.02 -27.39 20.42
C PRO A 41 -6.65 -28.68 19.66
N ARG A 42 -6.25 -29.71 20.39
CA ARG A 42 -6.04 -31.05 19.83
C ARG A 42 -7.31 -31.48 19.10
N THR A 43 -7.20 -31.75 17.80
CA THR A 43 -8.34 -32.00 16.92
C THR A 43 -8.16 -33.33 16.19
N VAL A 44 -9.24 -34.08 16.03
CA VAL A 44 -9.25 -35.39 15.37
C VAL A 44 -8.97 -35.23 13.87
N ALA A 45 -8.20 -36.15 13.31
CA ALA A 45 -7.92 -36.20 11.88
C ALA A 45 -9.23 -36.29 11.06
N GLY A 46 -9.35 -35.44 10.03
CA GLY A 46 -10.51 -35.39 9.15
C GLY A 46 -11.57 -34.35 9.52
N ILE A 47 -11.39 -33.56 10.58
CA ILE A 47 -12.34 -32.54 11.05
C ILE A 47 -11.78 -31.12 10.85
N THR A 48 -12.67 -30.18 10.51
CA THR A 48 -12.38 -28.74 10.53
C THR A 48 -12.63 -28.17 11.91
N SER A 49 -11.58 -27.63 12.53
CA SER A 49 -11.70 -26.87 13.77
C SER A 49 -12.08 -25.43 13.44
N GLN A 50 -12.96 -24.83 14.25
CA GLN A 50 -13.39 -23.44 14.10
C GLN A 50 -13.20 -22.69 15.41
N GLN A 51 -12.73 -21.44 15.32
CA GLN A 51 -12.58 -20.54 16.45
C GLN A 51 -13.17 -19.18 16.08
N TYR A 52 -13.94 -18.59 16.99
CA TYR A 52 -14.46 -17.23 16.78
C TYR A 52 -13.31 -16.23 16.73
N CYS A 53 -13.42 -15.26 15.82
CA CYS A 53 -12.45 -14.17 15.75
C CYS A 53 -12.48 -13.36 17.05
N LEU A 54 -11.31 -12.98 17.57
CA LEU A 54 -11.22 -12.06 18.70
C LEU A 54 -11.84 -10.73 18.31
N GLN A 55 -12.92 -10.36 18.98
CA GLN A 55 -13.63 -9.11 18.71
C GLN A 55 -12.79 -7.96 19.28
N PRO A 56 -12.46 -6.92 18.49
CA PRO A 56 -11.82 -5.73 19.03
C PRO A 56 -12.70 -5.16 20.15
N HIS A 57 -12.12 -4.88 21.31
CA HIS A 57 -12.84 -4.26 22.43
C HIS A 57 -13.31 -2.84 22.04
N HIS A 58 -14.47 -2.76 21.39
CA HIS A 58 -15.28 -1.55 21.37
C HIS A 58 -16.46 -1.79 22.30
N PRO A 59 -16.54 -1.07 23.44
CA PRO A 59 -17.77 -1.05 24.21
C PRO A 59 -18.81 -0.28 23.38
N SER A 60 -20.03 -0.81 23.32
CA SER A 60 -21.26 -0.24 22.72
C SER A 60 -21.54 -0.65 21.27
N LEU A 61 -22.34 -1.70 21.10
CA LEU A 61 -23.78 -1.60 20.84
C LEU A 61 -24.26 -2.99 20.44
N THR A 62 -25.15 -3.56 21.24
CA THR A 62 -26.00 -4.68 20.86
C THR A 62 -26.85 -4.22 19.66
N ALA A 63 -26.34 -4.43 18.46
CA ALA A 63 -27.15 -4.41 17.25
C ALA A 63 -27.78 -5.80 17.15
N GLU A 64 -29.07 -5.86 17.49
CA GLU A 64 -29.93 -6.99 17.16
C GLU A 64 -29.84 -7.30 15.67
N GLY A 65 -29.34 -8.49 15.37
CA GLY A 65 -29.26 -9.05 14.03
C GLY A 65 -28.38 -10.29 14.10
N GLU A 66 -28.85 -11.40 13.57
CA GLU A 66 -28.08 -12.63 13.33
C GLU A 66 -26.91 -12.36 12.36
N GLN A 67 -25.93 -11.55 12.76
CA GLN A 67 -24.64 -11.61 12.13
C GLN A 67 -23.97 -12.87 12.66
N GLU A 68 -23.90 -13.89 11.81
CA GLU A 68 -23.09 -15.06 12.06
C GLU A 68 -21.73 -14.60 12.59
N GLN A 69 -21.43 -15.02 13.82
CA GLN A 69 -20.22 -14.61 14.49
C GLN A 69 -19.04 -15.10 13.65
N LYS A 70 -18.22 -14.16 13.16
CA LYS A 70 -17.11 -14.42 12.24
C LYS A 70 -16.12 -15.43 12.81
N ARG A 71 -15.65 -16.35 11.97
CA ARG A 71 -14.81 -17.48 12.41
C ARG A 71 -13.52 -17.56 11.61
N ALA A 72 -12.47 -17.98 12.30
CA ALA A 72 -11.33 -18.61 11.67
C ALA A 72 -11.56 -20.11 11.65
N SER A 73 -11.05 -20.79 10.63
CA SER A 73 -11.13 -22.25 10.53
C SER A 73 -9.82 -22.86 10.09
N ARG A 74 -9.57 -24.10 10.52
CA ARG A 74 -8.40 -24.87 10.10
C ARG A 74 -8.78 -26.34 9.98
N TYR A 75 -8.34 -26.97 8.89
CA TYR A 75 -8.63 -28.38 8.65
C TYR A 75 -7.50 -29.26 9.19
N CYS A 76 -7.85 -30.24 10.01
CA CYS A 76 -6.94 -31.31 10.41
C CYS A 76 -7.04 -32.43 9.37
N ASP A 77 -5.97 -32.67 8.61
CA ASP A 77 -5.98 -33.68 7.58
C ASP A 77 -6.00 -35.12 8.15
N ARG A 78 -6.27 -36.10 7.27
CA ARG A 78 -6.33 -37.51 7.66
C ARG A 78 -5.01 -38.08 8.19
N SER A 79 -3.90 -37.39 7.96
CA SER A 79 -2.57 -37.78 8.44
C SER A 79 -2.21 -37.18 9.81
N GLY A 80 -3.12 -36.39 10.41
CA GLY A 80 -2.87 -35.69 11.67
C GLY A 80 -2.01 -34.44 11.52
N LYS A 81 -1.99 -33.83 10.33
CA LYS A 81 -1.31 -32.57 10.08
C LYS A 81 -2.31 -31.46 9.84
N TRP A 82 -2.03 -30.31 10.44
CA TRP A 82 -2.81 -29.11 10.19
C TRP A 82 -2.55 -28.57 8.78
N GLN A 83 -3.61 -28.26 8.06
CA GLN A 83 -3.54 -27.48 6.82
C GLN A 83 -3.43 -25.97 7.11
N GLU A 84 -3.26 -25.18 6.06
CA GLU A 84 -3.32 -23.72 6.13
C GLU A 84 -4.68 -23.28 6.68
N GLY A 85 -4.69 -22.29 7.57
CA GLY A 85 -5.92 -21.79 8.17
C GLY A 85 -6.60 -20.73 7.28
N ASP A 86 -7.93 -20.69 7.33
CA ASP A 86 -8.70 -19.58 6.79
C ASP A 86 -9.02 -18.58 7.91
N TYR A 87 -8.51 -17.35 7.75
CA TYR A 87 -8.69 -16.23 8.66
C TYR A 87 -9.36 -15.03 7.98
N SER A 88 -9.91 -15.22 6.77
CA SER A 88 -10.40 -14.16 5.90
C SER A 88 -11.53 -13.32 6.52
N GLU A 89 -12.39 -13.96 7.31
CA GLU A 89 -13.50 -13.29 8.02
C GLU A 89 -13.02 -12.41 9.19
N CYS A 90 -11.89 -12.76 9.82
CA CYS A 90 -11.40 -12.03 10.98
C CYS A 90 -10.88 -10.65 10.61
N HIS A 91 -11.05 -9.67 11.50
CA HIS A 91 -10.51 -8.33 11.25
C HIS A 91 -8.99 -8.32 11.37
N TYR A 92 -8.33 -7.45 10.61
CA TYR A 92 -6.91 -7.17 10.82
C TYR A 92 -6.70 -6.57 12.22
N THR A 93 -5.57 -6.90 12.84
CA THR A 93 -5.17 -6.35 14.14
C THR A 93 -4.68 -4.91 14.02
N ASN A 94 -3.93 -4.60 12.96
CA ASN A 94 -3.46 -3.26 12.66
C ASN A 94 -4.61 -2.34 12.20
N GLY A 95 -4.69 -1.15 12.80
CA GLY A 95 -5.67 -0.12 12.47
C GLY A 95 -5.57 0.37 11.02
N ILE A 96 -4.35 0.59 10.53
CA ILE A 96 -4.09 1.07 9.16
C ILE A 96 -4.59 0.03 8.15
N THR A 97 -4.20 -1.23 8.32
CA THR A 97 -4.61 -2.33 7.44
C THR A 97 -6.13 -2.47 7.37
N ARG A 98 -6.84 -2.32 8.49
CA ARG A 98 -8.30 -2.33 8.51
C ARG A 98 -8.90 -1.21 7.67
N VAL A 99 -8.39 0.01 7.82
CA VAL A 99 -8.90 1.17 7.07
C VAL A 99 -8.62 1.03 5.57
N LEU A 100 -7.40 0.63 5.20
CA LEU A 100 -7.03 0.37 3.80
C LEU A 100 -7.89 -0.76 3.20
N HIS A 101 -8.16 -1.81 3.96
CA HIS A 101 -9.07 -2.88 3.55
C HIS A 101 -10.50 -2.35 3.29
N THR A 102 -11.00 -1.43 4.13
CA THR A 102 -12.29 -0.78 3.90
C THR A 102 -12.31 0.03 2.61
N PHE A 103 -11.22 0.73 2.27
CA PHE A 103 -11.13 1.45 0.99
C PHE A 103 -11.16 0.51 -0.22
N ILE A 104 -10.50 -0.64 -0.13
CA ILE A 104 -10.54 -1.66 -1.19
C ILE A 104 -11.96 -2.17 -1.43
N LEU A 105 -12.74 -2.36 -0.37
CA LEU A 105 -14.13 -2.84 -0.48
C LEU A 105 -15.12 -1.76 -0.91
N ARG A 106 -14.76 -0.48 -0.77
CA ARG A 106 -15.64 0.64 -1.10
C ARG A 106 -15.77 0.79 -2.63
N PRO A 107 -16.98 0.99 -3.16
CA PRO A 107 -17.16 1.31 -4.57
C PRO A 107 -16.62 2.71 -4.89
N ILE A 108 -15.79 2.80 -5.92
CA ILE A 108 -15.19 4.04 -6.44
C ILE A 108 -15.86 4.38 -7.77
N ASN A 109 -16.15 5.66 -7.98
CA ASN A 109 -16.70 6.20 -9.21
C ASN A 109 -16.18 7.62 -9.45
N VAL A 110 -16.49 8.19 -10.62
CA VAL A 110 -16.03 9.52 -11.05
C VAL A 110 -16.34 10.60 -10.00
N SER A 111 -17.49 10.53 -9.33
CA SER A 111 -17.95 11.56 -8.39
C SER A 111 -17.23 11.51 -7.04
N ASN A 112 -16.67 10.36 -6.64
CA ASN A 112 -16.05 10.18 -5.32
C ASN A 112 -14.54 9.92 -5.37
N VAL A 113 -13.99 9.58 -6.54
CA VAL A 113 -12.61 9.08 -6.67
C VAL A 113 -11.56 10.07 -6.16
N VAL A 114 -11.71 11.36 -6.44
CA VAL A 114 -10.77 12.40 -5.98
C VAL A 114 -10.78 12.50 -4.45
N THR A 115 -11.96 12.52 -3.84
CA THR A 115 -12.10 12.55 -2.38
C THR A 115 -11.50 11.30 -1.72
N VAL A 116 -11.73 10.12 -2.32
CA VAL A 116 -11.14 8.87 -1.83
C VAL A 116 -9.62 8.88 -2.01
N ALA A 117 -9.10 9.42 -3.11
CA ALA A 117 -7.67 9.51 -3.37
C ALA A 117 -6.97 10.39 -2.32
N HIS A 118 -7.51 11.57 -2.03
CA HIS A 118 -7.00 12.42 -0.94
C HIS A 118 -7.06 11.72 0.42
N GLN A 119 -8.15 11.00 0.72
CA GLN A 119 -8.26 10.24 1.97
C GLN A 119 -7.16 9.16 2.06
N VAL A 120 -6.95 8.38 1.00
CA VAL A 120 -5.91 7.35 0.99
C VAL A 120 -4.52 7.97 1.07
N GLN A 121 -4.29 9.10 0.40
CA GLN A 121 -3.05 9.86 0.49
C GLN A 121 -2.72 10.24 1.94
N THR A 122 -3.70 10.64 2.76
CA THR A 122 -3.43 10.97 4.17
C THR A 122 -2.86 9.79 4.96
N TYR A 123 -3.28 8.56 4.67
CA TYR A 123 -2.69 7.36 5.29
C TYR A 123 -1.31 7.05 4.74
N THR A 124 -1.02 7.38 3.48
CA THR A 124 0.33 7.23 2.93
C THR A 124 1.32 8.25 3.50
N LEU A 125 0.89 9.42 3.97
CA LEU A 125 1.82 10.39 4.60
C LEU A 125 2.56 9.79 5.81
N GLU A 126 1.93 8.85 6.51
CA GLU A 126 2.51 8.12 7.64
C GLU A 126 3.03 6.73 7.23
N ALA A 127 3.39 6.52 5.95
CA ALA A 127 3.82 5.23 5.43
C ALA A 127 5.06 4.64 6.13
N ALA A 128 5.89 5.47 6.76
CA ALA A 128 6.98 5.00 7.63
C ALA A 128 6.49 4.14 8.82
N GLY A 129 5.22 4.27 9.22
CA GLY A 129 4.58 3.47 10.26
C GLY A 129 3.94 2.16 9.77
N PHE A 130 4.08 1.81 8.49
CA PHE A 130 3.52 0.55 7.97
C PHE A 130 4.32 -0.64 8.50
N THR A 131 3.62 -1.57 9.15
CA THR A 131 4.23 -2.75 9.77
C THR A 131 3.83 -4.06 9.09
N ASP A 132 2.87 -4.02 8.16
CA ASP A 132 2.37 -5.19 7.43
C ASP A 132 2.58 -4.99 5.91
N SER A 133 3.06 -6.02 5.22
CA SER A 133 3.19 -6.01 3.74
C SER A 133 1.84 -5.82 3.05
N VAL A 134 0.75 -6.21 3.72
CA VAL A 134 -0.62 -6.03 3.23
C VAL A 134 -1.01 -4.56 3.15
N ASP A 135 -0.43 -3.67 3.96
CA ASP A 135 -0.69 -2.22 3.88
C ASP A 135 -0.26 -1.69 2.51
N VAL A 136 0.97 -2.02 2.09
CA VAL A 136 1.54 -1.66 0.78
C VAL A 136 0.71 -2.28 -0.35
N LEU A 137 0.29 -3.54 -0.18
CA LEU A 137 -0.56 -4.25 -1.16
C LEU A 137 -1.87 -3.51 -1.41
N TYR A 138 -2.56 -3.08 -0.36
CA TYR A 138 -3.83 -2.38 -0.51
C TYR A 138 -3.66 -1.00 -1.11
N VAL A 139 -2.61 -0.25 -0.76
CA VAL A 139 -2.34 1.02 -1.44
C VAL A 139 -2.10 0.80 -2.94
N ALA A 140 -1.32 -0.21 -3.32
CA ALA A 140 -1.09 -0.55 -4.73
C ALA A 140 -2.39 -0.90 -5.48
N GLN A 141 -3.25 -1.75 -4.90
CA GLN A 141 -4.54 -2.08 -5.50
C GLN A 141 -5.49 -0.89 -5.60
N ILE A 142 -5.45 0.04 -4.63
CA ILE A 142 -6.22 1.29 -4.72
C ILE A 142 -5.67 2.18 -5.85
N MET A 143 -4.35 2.29 -6.00
CA MET A 143 -3.72 3.02 -7.11
C MET A 143 -4.15 2.45 -8.46
N GLU A 144 -4.17 1.12 -8.60
CA GLU A 144 -4.68 0.45 -9.81
C GLU A 144 -6.14 0.82 -10.10
N LYS A 145 -7.00 0.89 -9.08
CA LYS A 145 -8.40 1.37 -9.25
C LYS A 145 -8.47 2.82 -9.69
N PHE A 146 -7.59 3.69 -9.19
CA PHE A 146 -7.55 5.10 -9.61
C PHE A 146 -7.12 5.27 -11.06
N MET A 147 -6.28 4.36 -11.60
CA MET A 147 -5.87 4.38 -13.01
C MET A 147 -7.05 4.38 -13.99
N GLU A 148 -8.19 3.79 -13.64
CA GLU A 148 -9.37 3.79 -14.50
C GLU A 148 -9.94 5.21 -14.76
N TYR A 149 -9.61 6.17 -13.89
CA TYR A 149 -10.18 7.52 -13.88
C TYR A 149 -9.20 8.62 -14.31
N VAL A 150 -7.89 8.33 -14.39
CA VAL A 150 -6.86 9.37 -14.63
C VAL A 150 -7.05 10.12 -15.94
N LYS A 151 -7.59 9.47 -16.98
CA LYS A 151 -7.88 10.12 -18.27
C LYS A 151 -8.90 11.25 -18.15
N GLN A 152 -9.87 11.12 -17.23
CA GLN A 152 -10.93 12.11 -17.03
C GLN A 152 -10.54 13.15 -15.97
N LEU A 153 -9.72 12.75 -14.99
CA LEU A 153 -9.40 13.52 -13.80
C LEU A 153 -7.88 13.59 -13.61
N ARG A 154 -7.26 14.62 -14.21
CA ARG A 154 -5.80 14.81 -14.19
C ARG A 154 -5.22 14.95 -12.78
N GLU A 155 -5.98 15.52 -11.84
CA GLU A 155 -5.57 15.68 -10.43
C GLU A 155 -5.19 14.33 -9.78
N LEU A 156 -5.81 13.22 -10.21
CA LEU A 156 -5.44 11.89 -9.70
C LEU A 156 -3.99 11.54 -9.98
N SER A 157 -3.41 12.01 -11.09
CA SER A 157 -2.01 11.73 -11.40
C SER A 157 -1.06 12.38 -10.39
N GLU A 158 -1.37 13.60 -9.92
CA GLU A 158 -0.58 14.28 -8.88
C GLU A 158 -0.68 13.51 -7.54
N ILE A 159 -1.89 13.13 -7.14
CA ILE A 159 -2.12 12.37 -5.91
C ILE A 159 -1.42 11.01 -5.94
N MET A 160 -1.48 10.30 -7.08
CA MET A 160 -0.86 8.98 -7.23
C MET A 160 0.67 9.04 -7.18
N VAL A 161 1.30 10.06 -7.78
CA VAL A 161 2.75 10.26 -7.68
C VAL A 161 3.16 10.60 -6.25
N GLU A 162 2.35 11.38 -5.51
CA GLU A 162 2.59 11.66 -4.10
C GLU A 162 2.46 10.40 -3.23
N MET A 163 1.41 9.59 -3.44
CA MET A 163 1.25 8.30 -2.78
C MET A 163 2.44 7.36 -3.03
N GLY A 164 2.89 7.27 -4.29
CA GLY A 164 4.08 6.49 -4.65
C GLY A 164 5.34 6.99 -3.95
N SER A 165 5.54 8.31 -3.90
CA SER A 165 6.66 8.94 -3.19
C SER A 165 6.63 8.69 -1.69
N ASN A 166 5.43 8.72 -1.09
CA ASN A 166 5.23 8.40 0.32
C ASN A 166 5.57 6.94 0.65
N LEU A 167 5.18 6.00 -0.21
CA LEU A 167 5.49 4.57 -0.03
C LEU A 167 7.00 4.27 -0.06
N MET A 168 7.83 5.16 -0.60
CA MET A 168 9.30 5.04 -0.52
C MET A 168 9.86 5.26 0.91
N GLN A 169 9.01 5.64 1.87
CA GLN A 169 9.36 5.76 3.29
C GLN A 169 9.08 4.48 4.09
N VAL A 170 8.39 3.49 3.50
CA VAL A 170 8.12 2.21 4.16
C VAL A 170 9.43 1.45 4.36
N ASP A 171 9.53 0.70 5.46
CA ASP A 171 10.69 -0.15 5.73
C ASP A 171 11.00 -1.13 4.58
N ASP A 172 12.27 -1.21 4.19
CA ASP A 172 12.74 -2.03 3.06
C ASP A 172 12.37 -3.51 3.20
N GLN A 173 12.32 -4.06 4.43
CA GLN A 173 11.95 -5.46 4.65
C GLN A 173 10.47 -5.69 4.37
N ILE A 174 9.61 -4.72 4.71
CA ILE A 174 8.18 -4.76 4.42
C ILE A 174 7.93 -4.65 2.92
N LEU A 175 8.62 -3.71 2.24
CA LEU A 175 8.57 -3.58 0.79
C LEU A 175 9.05 -4.86 0.09
N ALA A 176 10.17 -5.44 0.53
CA ALA A 176 10.70 -6.69 -0.01
C ALA A 176 9.73 -7.87 0.20
N LEU A 177 9.06 -7.93 1.35
CA LEU A 177 8.04 -8.94 1.63
C LEU A 177 6.84 -8.79 0.69
N ALA A 178 6.30 -7.58 0.57
CA ALA A 178 5.17 -7.28 -0.32
C ALA A 178 5.51 -7.61 -1.79
N GLN A 179 6.72 -7.25 -2.23
CA GLN A 179 7.21 -7.58 -3.57
C GLN A 179 7.33 -9.10 -3.78
N ARG A 180 7.89 -9.84 -2.82
CA ARG A 180 8.08 -11.30 -2.93
C ARG A 180 6.75 -12.04 -2.99
N GLU A 181 5.77 -11.64 -2.19
CA GLU A 181 4.50 -12.35 -2.06
C GLU A 181 3.51 -12.02 -3.17
N LYS A 182 3.46 -10.75 -3.60
CA LYS A 182 2.39 -10.24 -4.49
C LYS A 182 2.88 -9.34 -5.63
N ARG A 183 4.19 -9.14 -5.79
CA ARG A 183 4.79 -8.23 -6.80
C ARG A 183 4.30 -6.78 -6.67
N THR A 184 4.00 -6.38 -5.44
CA THR A 184 3.35 -5.10 -5.14
C THR A 184 4.15 -3.89 -5.60
N CYS A 185 5.45 -3.85 -5.34
CA CYS A 185 6.30 -2.72 -5.76
C CYS A 185 6.36 -2.60 -7.28
N SER A 186 6.43 -3.73 -8.00
CA SER A 186 6.35 -3.73 -9.47
C SER A 186 5.01 -3.20 -9.99
N SER A 187 3.90 -3.54 -9.34
CA SER A 187 2.56 -3.00 -9.68
C SER A 187 2.46 -1.49 -9.48
N ILE A 188 3.02 -0.97 -8.36
CA ILE A 188 3.09 0.47 -8.10
C ILE A 188 3.90 1.18 -9.19
N ILE A 189 5.11 0.68 -9.48
CA ILE A 189 5.96 1.26 -10.53
C ILE A 189 5.26 1.23 -11.88
N TYR A 190 4.63 0.11 -12.26
CA TYR A 190 3.89 0.00 -13.51
C TYR A 190 2.73 1.01 -13.60
N SER A 191 1.98 1.18 -12.50
CA SER A 191 0.90 2.17 -12.43
C SER A 191 1.45 3.58 -12.64
N LEU A 192 2.57 3.92 -12.00
CA LEU A 192 3.24 5.22 -12.16
C LEU A 192 3.81 5.41 -13.58
N GLU A 193 4.51 4.44 -14.14
CA GLU A 193 5.09 4.53 -15.49
C GLU A 193 4.03 4.75 -16.57
N THR A 194 2.82 4.20 -16.36
CA THR A 194 1.71 4.33 -17.31
C THR A 194 0.83 5.57 -17.09
N LEU A 195 1.03 6.33 -16.00
CA LEU A 195 0.21 7.52 -15.66
C LEU A 195 0.23 8.60 -16.72
N ALA A 196 1.39 8.84 -17.35
CA ALA A 196 1.57 9.95 -18.27
C ALA A 196 0.88 9.71 -19.62
N TRP A 197 0.70 8.45 -20.03
CA TRP A 197 0.23 8.10 -21.37
C TRP A 197 -1.18 8.62 -21.68
N PRO A 198 -2.17 8.47 -20.78
CA PRO A 198 -3.50 9.03 -20.98
C PRO A 198 -3.55 10.57 -20.97
N GLN A 199 -2.53 11.23 -20.42
CA GLN A 199 -2.46 12.69 -20.29
C GLN A 199 -1.89 13.37 -21.54
N LEU A 200 -1.10 12.65 -22.33
CA LEU A 200 -0.48 13.18 -23.54
C LEU A 200 -1.42 13.04 -24.74
N HIS A 201 -1.78 14.17 -25.34
CA HIS A 201 -2.56 14.23 -26.58
C HIS A 201 -2.25 15.50 -27.38
N THR A 202 -2.84 15.67 -28.56
CA THR A 202 -2.51 16.80 -29.47
C THR A 202 -2.61 18.20 -28.82
N HIS A 203 -3.48 18.35 -27.81
CA HIS A 203 -3.71 19.60 -27.08
C HIS A 203 -3.01 19.67 -25.71
N ALA A 204 -2.32 18.60 -25.29
CA ALA A 204 -1.52 18.50 -24.08
C ALA A 204 -0.22 17.77 -24.42
N GLN A 205 0.79 18.54 -24.85
CA GLN A 205 2.03 18.00 -25.42
C GLN A 205 3.07 17.67 -24.36
N ASP A 206 2.87 18.08 -23.12
CA ASP A 206 3.75 17.83 -22.00
C ASP A 206 2.95 17.55 -20.72
N PHE A 207 3.54 16.72 -19.86
CA PHE A 207 2.99 16.34 -18.57
C PHE A 207 4.14 16.27 -17.56
N SER A 208 4.03 17.06 -16.50
CA SER A 208 5.05 17.15 -15.45
C SER A 208 4.41 17.07 -14.08
N VAL A 209 4.90 16.18 -13.23
CA VAL A 209 4.51 16.05 -11.83
C VAL A 209 5.76 15.83 -10.99
N VAL A 210 5.84 16.56 -9.88
CA VAL A 210 6.99 16.54 -8.96
C VAL A 210 6.46 16.29 -7.55
N SER A 211 6.99 15.26 -6.90
CA SER A 211 6.82 15.00 -5.47
C SER A 211 8.19 15.00 -4.76
N LYS A 212 8.21 14.65 -3.48
CA LYS A 212 9.45 14.63 -2.69
C LYS A 212 10.49 13.64 -3.23
N ASN A 213 10.06 12.42 -3.58
CA ASN A 213 10.95 11.33 -3.98
C ASN A 213 10.83 10.94 -5.46
N ILE A 214 9.80 11.42 -6.17
CA ILE A 214 9.52 11.02 -7.55
C ILE A 214 9.34 12.28 -8.42
N VAL A 215 9.95 12.27 -9.60
CA VAL A 215 9.67 13.25 -10.66
C VAL A 215 9.27 12.53 -11.92
N MET A 216 8.18 12.98 -12.52
CA MET A 216 7.64 12.47 -13.77
C MET A 216 7.57 13.60 -14.79
N GLU A 217 8.24 13.41 -15.92
CA GLU A 217 8.17 14.28 -17.10
C GLU A 217 7.85 13.42 -18.32
N ALA A 218 6.91 13.86 -19.13
CA ALA A 218 6.55 13.20 -20.36
C ALA A 218 6.25 14.24 -21.44
N HIS A 219 6.72 13.98 -22.67
CA HIS A 219 6.58 14.89 -23.81
C HIS A 219 6.11 14.14 -25.05
N LEU A 220 5.12 14.70 -25.74
CA LEU A 220 4.67 14.24 -27.05
C LEU A 220 5.58 14.83 -28.14
N VAL A 221 6.53 14.01 -28.60
CA VAL A 221 7.54 14.42 -29.58
C VAL A 221 7.08 14.14 -31.02
N ARG A 222 7.17 15.16 -31.88
CA ARG A 222 7.01 14.99 -33.34
C ARG A 222 8.34 14.61 -33.97
N THR A 223 8.42 13.39 -34.50
CA THR A 223 9.65 12.81 -35.08
C THR A 223 10.25 13.66 -36.21
N ALA A 224 9.41 14.32 -37.03
CA ALA A 224 9.87 15.13 -38.16
C ALA A 224 10.75 16.35 -37.78
N HIS A 225 10.67 16.82 -36.54
CA HIS A 225 11.40 18.01 -36.07
C HIS A 225 12.17 17.76 -34.77
N PHE A 226 12.34 16.49 -34.37
CA PHE A 226 13.06 16.17 -33.16
C PHE A 226 14.56 16.35 -33.39
N THR A 227 15.17 17.24 -32.60
CA THR A 227 16.60 17.61 -32.69
C THR A 227 17.37 17.19 -31.44
N GLY A 228 16.81 16.23 -30.69
CA GLY A 228 17.30 15.76 -29.40
C GLY A 228 16.63 16.43 -28.21
N MET A 229 16.69 15.75 -27.05
CA MET A 229 16.20 16.21 -25.77
C MET A 229 17.19 15.87 -24.66
N THR A 230 17.46 16.81 -23.78
CA THR A 230 18.30 16.58 -22.59
C THR A 230 17.49 16.89 -21.34
N CYS A 231 17.35 15.91 -20.46
CA CYS A 231 16.72 16.05 -19.16
C CYS A 231 17.78 15.98 -18.05
N THR A 232 17.71 16.88 -17.08
CA THR A 232 18.72 17.00 -16.03
C THR A 232 18.06 17.16 -14.66
N ALA A 233 18.50 16.33 -13.71
CA ALA A 233 18.23 16.48 -12.29
C ALA A 233 19.32 17.36 -11.67
N TYR A 234 18.95 18.38 -10.91
CA TYR A 234 19.88 19.32 -10.29
C TYR A 234 19.36 19.80 -8.93
N HIS A 235 20.28 20.09 -8.01
CA HIS A 235 19.96 20.75 -6.75
C HIS A 235 20.26 22.25 -6.87
N ARG A 236 19.34 23.10 -6.42
CA ARG A 236 19.55 24.55 -6.36
C ARG A 236 19.84 24.96 -4.92
N ARG A 237 21.07 25.44 -4.66
CA ARG A 237 21.39 26.06 -3.37
C ARG A 237 20.63 27.37 -3.26
N LYS A 238 19.71 27.47 -2.29
CA LYS A 238 19.17 28.76 -1.88
C LYS A 238 20.35 29.55 -1.29
N THR A 239 20.80 30.59 -1.98
CA THR A 239 21.66 31.59 -1.37
C THR A 239 20.82 32.33 -0.35
N SER A 240 20.95 31.94 0.92
CA SER A 240 20.60 32.80 2.05
C SER A 240 21.31 34.13 1.82
N LEU A 241 20.55 35.20 1.63
CA LEU A 241 21.08 36.55 1.86
C LEU A 241 21.47 36.56 3.34
N ASN A 242 22.76 36.38 3.62
CA ASN A 242 23.30 36.48 4.97
C ASN A 242 23.03 37.90 5.48
N ARG A 243 22.01 38.03 6.34
CA ARG A 243 22.01 39.06 7.38
C ARG A 243 23.07 38.59 8.40
N PRO A 244 24.14 39.36 8.65
CA PRO A 244 25.18 38.90 9.57
C PRO A 244 24.62 38.91 10.99
N GLY A 245 24.68 37.75 11.64
CA GLY A 245 24.29 37.57 13.04
C GLY A 245 23.01 36.76 13.20
N VAL A 246 23.16 35.44 13.24
CA VAL A 246 22.46 34.45 14.07
C VAL A 246 22.85 33.08 13.51
N GLU A 247 23.79 32.41 14.19
CA GLU A 247 24.02 30.98 14.00
C GLU A 247 22.85 30.23 14.63
N LEU A 248 21.90 29.79 13.81
CA LEU A 248 21.13 28.59 14.11
C LEU A 248 21.43 27.59 12.99
N THR A 249 22.08 26.48 13.36
CA THR A 249 22.09 25.24 12.60
C THR A 249 20.65 24.77 12.44
N ASP A 250 20.04 25.10 11.31
CA ASP A 250 18.79 24.49 10.88
C ASP A 250 19.13 23.36 9.90
N PRO A 251 19.04 22.07 10.29
CA PRO A 251 19.36 20.95 9.41
C PRO A 251 18.25 20.68 8.37
N THR A 252 17.26 21.57 8.23
CA THR A 252 16.07 21.36 7.40
C THR A 252 15.95 22.32 6.22
N SER A 253 17.07 22.78 5.65
CA SER A 253 17.01 23.28 4.27
C SER A 253 16.89 22.08 3.33
N GLU A 254 15.66 21.57 3.18
CA GLU A 254 15.35 20.48 2.23
C GLU A 254 15.95 20.86 0.87
N GLN A 255 16.96 20.08 0.49
CA GLN A 255 17.64 20.21 -0.78
C GLN A 255 16.66 19.80 -1.87
N GLN A 256 15.82 20.73 -2.31
CA GLN A 256 14.78 20.43 -3.29
C GLN A 256 15.45 20.04 -4.61
N LEU A 257 15.30 18.76 -4.96
CA LEU A 257 15.74 18.23 -6.23
C LEU A 257 14.85 18.84 -7.32
N HIS A 258 15.45 19.45 -8.32
CA HIS A 258 14.75 19.96 -9.48
C HIS A 258 15.06 19.06 -10.68
N PHE A 259 14.09 18.90 -11.55
CA PHE A 259 14.26 18.18 -12.80
C PHE A 259 13.74 19.04 -13.94
N ARG A 260 14.43 19.01 -15.09
CA ARG A 260 14.01 19.77 -16.26
C ARG A 260 14.47 19.08 -17.54
N CYS A 261 13.56 18.98 -18.50
CA CYS A 261 13.86 18.60 -19.87
C CYS A 261 13.94 19.84 -20.78
N SER A 262 14.86 19.80 -21.74
CA SER A 262 15.04 20.83 -22.75
C SER A 262 15.19 20.19 -24.12
N THR A 263 14.38 20.65 -25.07
CA THR A 263 14.43 20.22 -26.47
C THR A 263 15.35 21.14 -27.26
N GLY A 264 16.14 20.57 -28.17
CA GLY A 264 17.01 21.34 -29.07
C GLY A 264 18.51 21.02 -28.94
N SER A 265 19.26 21.54 -29.93
CA SER A 265 20.72 21.37 -30.08
C SER A 265 21.49 21.61 -28.78
N ARG A 266 22.46 20.73 -28.50
CA ARG A 266 23.35 20.71 -27.31
C ARG A 266 23.91 22.08 -26.90
N ASN A 267 24.04 23.03 -27.82
CA ASN A 267 24.66 24.34 -27.56
C ASN A 267 23.71 25.41 -27.01
N THR A 268 22.39 25.33 -27.24
CA THR A 268 21.42 26.33 -26.73
C THR A 268 20.78 25.92 -25.40
N SER A 269 20.68 24.62 -25.13
CA SER A 269 20.13 24.07 -23.88
C SER A 269 20.94 24.44 -22.63
N LEU A 270 22.28 24.39 -22.71
CA LEU A 270 23.18 24.74 -21.60
C LEU A 270 23.19 26.24 -21.28
N ASN A 271 22.95 27.11 -22.26
CA ASN A 271 22.85 28.56 -22.03
C ASN A 271 21.56 28.95 -21.30
N ASN A 272 20.50 28.15 -21.42
CA ASN A 272 19.23 28.33 -20.70
C ASN A 272 19.17 27.56 -19.37
N PHE A 273 20.26 26.88 -19.00
CA PHE A 273 20.39 26.23 -17.71
C PHE A 273 20.63 27.30 -16.64
N PRO A 274 19.89 27.33 -15.52
CA PRO A 274 20.08 28.30 -14.46
C PRO A 274 21.38 28.00 -13.69
N LEU A 275 22.53 28.29 -14.31
CA LEU A 275 23.89 27.99 -13.83
C LEU A 275 24.20 28.63 -12.47
N LYS A 276 23.44 29.65 -12.05
CA LYS A 276 23.71 30.35 -10.80
C LYS A 276 23.18 29.53 -9.62
N ASN A 277 24.11 28.92 -8.89
CA ASN A 277 23.89 28.14 -7.66
C ASN A 277 23.21 26.77 -7.85
N SER A 278 23.27 26.19 -9.05
CA SER A 278 22.76 24.85 -9.33
C SER A 278 23.89 23.82 -9.48
N VAL A 279 23.73 22.63 -8.90
CA VAL A 279 24.63 21.48 -9.10
C VAL A 279 23.84 20.38 -9.81
N ALA A 280 24.26 20.00 -11.02
CA ALA A 280 23.68 18.86 -11.73
C ALA A 280 24.08 17.55 -11.04
N LEU A 281 23.10 16.65 -10.86
CA LEU A 281 23.26 15.37 -10.17
C LEU A 281 23.20 14.20 -11.16
N ALA A 282 22.30 14.27 -12.13
CA ALA A 282 22.17 13.28 -13.19
C ALA A 282 21.61 13.95 -14.46
N SER A 283 21.96 13.43 -15.63
CA SER A 283 21.31 13.82 -16.88
C SER A 283 21.12 12.62 -17.80
N VAL A 284 20.06 12.68 -18.60
CA VAL A 284 19.77 11.73 -19.68
C VAL A 284 19.60 12.52 -20.96
N THR A 285 20.21 12.04 -22.03
CA THR A 285 20.12 12.67 -23.36
C THR A 285 19.53 11.68 -24.34
N LEU A 286 18.46 12.08 -25.00
CA LEU A 286 17.80 11.37 -26.08
C LEU A 286 18.25 12.02 -27.39
N PRO A 287 19.02 11.32 -28.25
CA PRO A 287 19.50 11.86 -29.52
C PRO A 287 18.38 12.05 -30.54
#